data_AF-A0A0U2W426-F1
#
_entry.id   AF-A0A0U2W426-F1
#
_cell.length_a   1.000
_cell.length_b   1.000
_cell.length_c   1.000
_cell.angle_alpha   90.00
_cell.angle_beta   90.00
_cell.angle_gamma   90.00
#
_symmetry.space_group_name_H-M   'P 1'
#
loop_
_entity.id
_entity.type
_entity.pdbx_description
1 polymer ?
#
loop_
_entity_poly.entity_id
_entity_poly.type
_entity_poly.pdbx_seq_one_letter_code
_entity_poly.pdbx_strand_id
1 'polypeptide(L)'
;MSRATIKEYRAAKGGDYDCYVLSNGETYWLWLKAPFNGGESALVHIMTDDPTVEVGIVTIEKDVNSCRMSLNGKTVEVPITFKQYLKPNKKYFFDKVVKTFLIK
;
A
#
# COMPACT_ATOMS: atom_id res chain seq x y z
N MET A 1 -16.51 -12.27 -1.76
CA MET A 1 -15.43 -11.26 -1.82
C MET A 1 -15.96 -9.98 -1.19
N SER A 2 -15.56 -9.67 0.04
CA SER A 2 -16.02 -8.46 0.73
C SER A 2 -15.39 -7.21 0.12
N ARG A 3 -16.19 -6.17 -0.05
CA ARG A 3 -15.83 -4.94 -0.76
C ARG A 3 -15.30 -3.95 0.29
N ALA A 4 -13.99 -3.72 0.32
CA ALA A 4 -13.40 -2.68 1.18
C ALA A 4 -13.89 -1.30 0.72
N THR A 5 -14.30 -0.44 1.66
CA THR A 5 -14.68 0.94 1.36
C THR A 5 -13.46 1.82 1.57
N ILE A 6 -13.05 2.54 0.53
CA ILE A 6 -11.85 3.40 0.54
C ILE A 6 -12.32 4.83 0.75
N LYS A 7 -11.85 5.50 1.81
CA LYS A 7 -12.06 6.94 2.03
C LYS A 7 -10.69 7.62 2.02
N GLU A 8 -10.46 8.54 1.11
CA GLU A 8 -9.20 9.28 1.06
C GLU A 8 -9.21 10.40 2.10
N TYR A 9 -8.15 10.53 2.91
CA TYR A 9 -8.02 11.58 3.92
C TYR A 9 -6.63 12.20 3.80
N ARG A 10 -6.57 13.48 3.41
CA ARG A 10 -5.30 14.22 3.36
C ARG A 10 -4.94 14.71 4.76
N ALA A 11 -3.74 14.37 5.25
CA ALA A 11 -3.26 14.92 6.50
C ALA A 11 -2.87 16.40 6.32
N ALA A 12 -3.16 17.23 7.33
CA ALA A 12 -2.95 18.69 7.31
C ALA A 12 -1.47 19.15 7.17
N LYS A 13 -0.50 18.23 7.13
CA LYS A 13 0.94 18.51 7.01
C LYS A 13 1.60 17.90 5.77
N GLY A 14 0.85 17.74 4.68
CA GLY A 14 1.42 17.39 3.36
C GLY A 14 1.81 15.92 3.18
N GLY A 15 1.34 15.02 4.05
CA GLY A 15 1.39 13.58 3.81
C GLY A 15 0.10 13.10 3.16
N ASP A 16 0.18 12.49 1.98
CA ASP A 16 -0.96 11.85 1.32
C ASP A 16 -1.19 10.46 1.92
N TYR A 17 -2.05 10.39 2.95
CA TYR A 17 -2.53 9.12 3.49
C TYR A 17 -3.80 8.67 2.77
N ASP A 18 -3.98 7.37 2.59
CA ASP A 18 -5.23 6.78 2.14
C ASP A 18 -5.80 5.89 3.25
N CYS A 19 -7.07 6.11 3.63
CA CYS A 19 -7.74 5.33 4.66
C CYS A 19 -8.55 4.18 4.02
N TYR A 20 -8.35 2.99 4.58
CA TYR A 20 -8.97 1.75 4.16
C TYR A 20 -9.79 1.18 5.31
N VAL A 21 -11.11 1.10 5.11
CA VAL A 21 -12.02 0.46 6.05
C VAL A 21 -12.36 -0.93 5.51
N LEU A 22 -11.95 -1.95 6.25
CA LEU A 22 -12.20 -3.34 5.92
C LEU A 22 -13.64 -3.74 6.30
N SER A 23 -14.12 -4.85 5.75
CA SER A 23 -15.49 -5.33 6.01
C SER A 23 -15.72 -5.78 7.45
N ASN A 24 -14.66 -6.10 8.20
CA ASN A 24 -14.70 -6.42 9.62
C ASN A 24 -14.71 -5.16 10.53
N GLY A 25 -14.69 -3.95 9.94
CA GLY A 25 -14.66 -2.69 10.66
C GLY A 25 -13.26 -2.16 11.01
N GLU A 26 -12.20 -2.95 10.78
CA GLU A 26 -10.82 -2.49 10.99
C GLU A 26 -10.48 -1.37 10.01
N THR A 27 -9.83 -0.33 10.53
CA THR A 27 -9.39 0.84 9.77
C THR A 27 -7.88 0.87 9.71
N TYR A 28 -7.33 0.99 8.50
CA TYR A 28 -5.91 1.14 8.26
C TYR A 28 -5.63 2.40 7.46
N TRP A 29 -4.55 3.08 7.80
CA TRP A 29 -4.05 4.24 7.07
C TRP A 29 -2.78 3.84 6.36
N LEU A 30 -2.69 4.13 5.06
CA LEU A 30 -1.52 3.80 4.23
C LEU A 30 -0.85 5.07 3.74
N TRP A 31 0.48 5.13 3.85
CA TRP A 31 1.28 6.26 3.36
C TRP A 31 2.44 5.81 2.48
N LEU A 32 2.57 6.44 1.33
CA LEU A 32 3.64 6.21 0.37
C LEU A 32 4.75 7.23 0.60
N LYS A 33 5.80 6.86 1.34
CA LYS A 33 6.90 7.76 1.71
C LYS A 33 7.96 7.91 0.61
N ALA A 34 8.16 6.87 -0.18
CA ALA A 34 9.06 6.86 -1.33
C ALA A 34 8.25 6.42 -2.54
N PRO A 35 7.49 7.32 -3.21
CA PRO A 35 6.91 6.98 -4.49
C PRO A 35 8.04 6.61 -5.45
N PHE A 36 7.77 5.71 -6.39
CA PHE A 36 8.67 5.24 -7.44
C PHE A 36 9.17 6.37 -8.37
N ASN A 37 9.83 7.39 -7.81
CA ASN A 37 10.22 8.64 -8.44
C ASN A 37 11.49 8.43 -9.28
N GLY A 38 11.36 7.60 -10.32
CA GLY A 38 12.47 7.12 -11.14
C GLY A 38 13.23 5.90 -10.55
N GLY A 39 12.81 5.39 -9.38
CA GLY A 39 13.38 4.20 -8.75
C GLY A 39 12.49 2.96 -8.86
N GLU A 40 13.08 1.79 -8.59
CA GLU A 40 12.36 0.50 -8.59
C GLU A 40 11.71 0.14 -7.26
N SER A 41 11.96 0.91 -6.21
CA SER A 41 11.48 0.59 -4.87
C SER A 41 10.55 1.65 -4.32
N ALA A 42 9.58 1.23 -3.51
CA ALA A 42 8.70 2.08 -2.75
C ALA A 42 8.46 1.53 -1.33
N LEU A 43 8.12 2.43 -0.41
CA LEU A 43 7.78 2.09 0.97
C LEU A 43 6.35 2.53 1.26
N VAL A 44 5.55 1.58 1.74
CA VAL A 44 4.19 1.81 2.22
C VAL A 44 4.16 1.60 3.72
N HIS A 45 3.99 2.69 4.46
CA HIS A 45 3.76 2.63 5.89
C HIS A 45 2.29 2.28 6.13
N ILE A 46 2.03 1.35 7.04
CA ILE A 46 0.68 0.94 7.45
C ILE A 46 0.51 1.34 8.91
N MET A 47 -0.52 2.14 9.18
CA MET A 47 -0.92 2.54 10.53
C MET A 47 -2.33 2.04 10.83
N THR A 48 -2.67 1.88 12.11
CA THR A 48 -4.04 1.56 12.52
C THR A 48 -4.93 2.81 12.47
N ASP A 49 -6.16 2.70 12.97
CA ASP A 49 -7.10 3.78 13.21
C ASP A 49 -6.51 4.98 13.98
N ASP A 50 -5.55 4.73 14.87
CA ASP A 50 -4.63 5.73 15.41
C ASP A 50 -3.42 5.89 14.47
N PRO A 51 -3.29 7.03 13.75
CA PRO A 51 -2.21 7.25 12.79
C PRO A 51 -0.82 7.39 13.45
N THR A 52 -0.74 7.43 14.79
CA THR A 52 0.53 7.41 15.52
C THR A 52 1.08 5.99 15.73
N VAL A 53 0.25 4.96 15.50
CA VAL A 53 0.60 3.55 15.70
C VAL A 53 0.89 2.90 14.35
N GLU A 54 2.16 2.69 14.04
CA GLU A 54 2.60 1.96 12.85
C GLU A 54 2.62 0.44 13.09
N VAL A 55 1.89 -0.32 12.27
CA VAL A 55 1.84 -1.79 12.34
C VAL A 55 2.90 -2.45 11.45
N GLY A 56 3.47 -1.70 10.52
CA GLY A 56 4.62 -2.12 9.75
C GLY A 56 4.81 -1.36 8.45
N ILE A 57 5.88 -1.72 7.76
CA ILE A 57 6.30 -1.12 6.50
C ILE A 57 6.31 -2.21 5.44
N VAL A 58 5.59 -2.00 4.35
CA VAL A 58 5.70 -2.84 3.15
C VAL A 58 6.78 -2.26 2.25
N THR A 59 7.79 -3.08 1.95
CA THR A 59 8.73 -2.80 0.86
C THR A 59 8.13 -3.31 -0.44
N ILE A 60 8.12 -2.47 -1.47
CA ILE A 60 7.68 -2.85 -2.81
C ILE A 60 8.85 -2.65 -3.76
N GLU A 61 9.28 -3.70 -4.45
CA GLU A 61 10.30 -3.66 -5.49
C GLU A 61 9.67 -4.09 -6.80
N LYS A 62 9.69 -3.22 -7.81
CA LYS A 62 9.19 -3.53 -9.15
C LYS A 62 10.26 -4.20 -9.99
N ASP A 63 9.79 -5.11 -10.82
CA ASP A 63 10.44 -5.63 -12.01
C ASP A 63 9.52 -5.36 -13.21
N VAL A 64 9.99 -5.57 -14.43
CA VAL A 64 9.29 -5.23 -15.68
C VAL A 64 7.88 -5.79 -15.74
N ASN A 65 7.65 -6.98 -15.16
CA ASN A 65 6.39 -7.72 -15.22
C ASN A 65 5.77 -8.07 -13.86
N SER A 66 6.46 -7.77 -12.75
CA SER A 66 5.96 -8.07 -11.42
C SER A 66 6.47 -7.06 -10.39
N CYS A 67 5.97 -7.16 -9.17
CA CYS A 67 6.58 -6.49 -8.04
C CYS A 67 6.59 -7.42 -6.84
N ARG A 68 7.68 -7.39 -6.09
CA ARG A 68 7.82 -8.11 -4.83
C ARG A 68 7.39 -7.17 -3.71
N MET A 69 6.38 -7.58 -2.96
CA MET A 69 5.90 -6.89 -1.76
C MET A 69 6.31 -7.68 -0.53
N SER A 70 6.93 -7.06 0.46
CA SER A 70 7.36 -7.75 1.69
C SER A 70 6.92 -7.02 2.96
N LEU A 71 6.38 -7.77 3.92
CA LEU A 71 6.00 -7.29 5.25
C LEU A 71 6.29 -8.38 6.29
N ASN A 72 6.99 -8.05 7.37
CA ASN A 72 7.26 -8.96 8.51
C ASN A 72 7.78 -10.34 8.09
N GLY A 73 8.70 -10.39 7.11
CA GLY A 73 9.28 -11.62 6.58
C GLY A 73 8.40 -12.40 5.58
N LYS A 74 7.15 -12.00 5.37
CA LYS A 74 6.30 -12.53 4.29
C LYS A 74 6.53 -11.73 3.02
N THR A 75 6.97 -12.40 1.96
CA THR A 75 7.13 -11.82 0.61
C THR A 75 6.11 -12.42 -0.34
N VAL A 76 5.48 -11.57 -1.15
CA VAL A 76 4.51 -11.95 -2.18
C VAL A 76 4.87 -11.27 -3.49
N GLU A 77 4.88 -12.04 -4.57
CA GLU A 77 5.04 -11.51 -5.92
C GLU A 77 3.66 -11.19 -6.51
N VAL A 78 3.51 -9.96 -6.99
CA VAL A 78 2.28 -9.44 -7.57
C VAL A 78 2.55 -9.06 -9.02
N PRO A 79 1.84 -9.63 -10.00
CA PRO A 79 2.03 -9.27 -11.40
C PRO A 79 1.65 -7.80 -11.64
N ILE A 80 2.43 -7.13 -12.48
CA ILE A 80 2.15 -5.77 -12.95
C ILE A 80 2.31 -5.70 -14.47
N THR A 81 1.56 -4.80 -15.08
CA THR A 81 1.73 -4.48 -16.50
C THR A 81 2.92 -3.55 -16.69
N PHE A 82 3.51 -3.56 -17.89
CA PHE A 82 4.56 -2.60 -18.25
C PHE A 82 4.14 -1.13 -18.06
N LYS A 83 2.84 -0.82 -18.26
CA LYS A 83 2.30 0.51 -17.97
C LYS A 83 2.38 0.86 -16.48
N GLN A 84 2.08 -0.09 -15.59
CA GLN A 84 2.20 0.09 -14.14
C GLN A 84 3.65 0.14 -13.69
N TYR A 85 4.56 -0.54 -14.40
CA TYR A 85 5.99 -0.42 -14.19
C TYR A 85 6.50 1.01 -14.49
N LEU A 86 6.14 1.56 -15.67
CA LEU A 86 6.55 2.90 -16.12
C LEU A 86 5.84 4.04 -15.39
N LYS A 87 4.55 3.87 -15.10
CA LYS A 87 3.69 4.87 -14.44
C LYS A 87 2.97 4.21 -13.26
N PRO A 88 3.64 4.07 -12.12
CA PRO A 88 3.08 3.42 -10.95
C PRO A 88 1.84 4.13 -10.44
N ASN A 89 0.75 3.37 -10.31
CA ASN A 89 -0.51 3.87 -9.77
C ASN A 89 -0.56 3.57 -8.26
N LYS A 90 -0.43 4.60 -7.41
CA LYS A 90 -0.51 4.49 -5.95
C LYS A 90 -1.66 3.60 -5.48
N LYS A 91 -2.87 3.85 -5.98
CA LYS A 91 -4.09 3.12 -5.60
C LYS A 91 -3.98 1.61 -5.87
N TYR A 92 -3.42 1.23 -7.02
CA TYR A 92 -3.21 -0.17 -7.36
C TYR A 92 -2.31 -0.87 -6.33
N PHE A 93 -1.19 -0.25 -5.99
CA PHE A 93 -0.24 -0.83 -5.02
C PHE A 93 -0.84 -0.90 -3.62
N PHE A 94 -1.55 0.14 -3.17
CA PHE A 94 -2.22 0.13 -1.86
C PHE A 94 -3.31 -0.94 -1.78
N ASP A 95 -4.15 -1.07 -2.82
CA ASP A 95 -5.17 -2.12 -2.87
C ASP A 95 -4.54 -3.53 -2.80
N LYS A 96 -3.36 -3.72 -3.40
CA LYS A 96 -2.61 -4.97 -3.32
C LYS A 96 -2.02 -5.20 -1.93
N VAL A 97 -1.45 -4.18 -1.30
CA VAL A 97 -0.98 -4.25 0.10
C VAL A 97 -2.12 -4.70 1.02
N VAL A 98 -3.26 -4.01 0.97
CA VAL A 98 -4.42 -4.31 1.82
C VAL A 98 -4.90 -5.74 1.61
N LYS A 99 -5.11 -6.16 0.36
CA LYS A 99 -5.60 -7.51 0.04
C LYS A 99 -4.63 -8.64 0.38
N THR A 100 -3.34 -8.36 0.42
CA THR A 100 -2.29 -9.37 0.58
C THR A 100 -1.87 -9.55 2.04
N PHE A 101 -1.89 -8.46 2.81
CA PHE A 101 -1.31 -8.41 4.16
C PHE A 101 -2.32 -8.05 5.26
N LEU A 102 -3.40 -7.35 4.95
CA LEU A 102 -4.32 -6.81 5.97
C LEU A 102 -5.67 -7.52 6.01
N ILE A 103 -6.12 -8.10 4.90
CA ILE A 103 -7.28 -8.99 4.89
C ILE A 103 -6.84 -10.38 5.36
N LYS A 104 -7.44 -10.86 6.46
CA LYS A 104 -7.30 -12.22 6.97
C LYS A 104 -8.27 -13.18 6.28
#